data_AF-A0A924CD50-F1
#
_entry.id   AF-A0A924CD50-F1
#
_cell.length_a   1.000
_cell.length_b   1.000
_cell.length_c   1.000
_cell.angle_alpha   90.00
_cell.angle_beta   90.00
_cell.angle_gamma   90.00
#
_symmetry.space_group_name_H-M   'P 1'
#
loop_
_entity.id
_entity.type
_entity.pdbx_description
1 polymer ?
#
loop_
_entity_poly.entity_id
_entity_poly.type
_entity_poly.pdbx_seq_one_letter_code
_entity_poly.pdbx_strand_id
1 'polypeptide(L)' 'MNKLLLLRRSSIIHAIKCSKATANAQAIASFDRLIELKIQIVDTSEDQLDEISEKVNSWAGSNPIATEKDIQELFKK' A
#
# COMPACT_ATOMS: atom_id res chain seq x y z
N MET A 1 7.33 7.96 9.76
CA MET A 1 6.92 6.53 9.78
C MET A 1 8.11 5.69 9.35
N ASN A 2 8.39 4.51 9.91
CA ASN A 2 9.58 3.73 9.53
C ASN A 2 9.33 2.78 8.33
N LYS A 3 10.40 2.28 7.71
CA LYS A 3 10.34 1.36 6.54
C LYS A 3 9.47 0.14 6.80
N LEU A 4 9.60 -0.50 7.97
CA LEU A 4 8.84 -1.70 8.32
C LEU A 4 7.32 -1.41 8.36
N LEU A 5 6.92 -0.28 8.95
CA LEU A 5 5.53 0.16 9.00
C LEU A 5 4.99 0.46 7.61
N LEU A 6 5.77 1.10 6.74
CA LEU A 6 5.38 1.35 5.35
C LEU A 6 5.21 0.05 4.55
N LEU A 7 6.13 -0.91 4.69
CA LEU A 7 6.02 -2.22 4.03
C LEU A 7 4.76 -2.97 4.47
N ARG A 8 4.44 -2.94 5.77
CA ARG A 8 3.22 -3.55 6.31
C ARG A 8 1.97 -2.83 5.78
N ARG A 9 1.96 -1.50 5.80
CA ARG A 9 0.86 -0.67 5.28
C ARG A 9 0.58 -0.96 3.81
N SER A 10 1.61 -0.97 2.97
CA SER A 10 1.47 -1.29 1.54
C SER A 10 0.89 -2.69 1.31
N SER A 11 1.31 -3.68 2.11
CA SER A 11 0.79 -5.04 2.00
C SER A 11 -0.69 -5.14 2.42
N ILE A 12 -1.09 -4.41 3.46
CA ILE A 12 -2.49 -4.33 3.91
C ILE A 12 -3.36 -3.64 2.85
N ILE A 13 -2.90 -2.52 2.29
CA ILE A 13 -3.61 -1.82 1.21
C ILE A 13 -3.86 -2.76 0.04
N HIS A 14 -2.84 -3.53 -0.39
CA HIS A 14 -3.00 -4.52 -1.44
C HIS A 14 -4.05 -5.58 -1.10
N ALA A 15 -4.01 -6.16 0.12
CA ALA A 15 -4.98 -7.16 0.54
C ALA A 15 -6.42 -6.63 0.50
N ILE A 16 -6.63 -5.40 0.95
CA ILE A 16 -7.94 -4.72 0.88
C ILE A 16 -8.35 -4.51 -0.59
N LYS A 17 -7.44 -4.01 -1.42
CA LYS A 17 -7.69 -3.79 -2.86
C LYS A 17 -8.06 -5.10 -3.57
N CYS A 18 -7.40 -6.20 -3.28
CA CYS A 18 -7.76 -7.52 -3.80
C CYS A 18 -9.14 -7.97 -3.32
N SER A 19 -9.47 -7.76 -2.05
CA SER A 19 -10.80 -8.12 -1.51
C SER A 19 -11.95 -7.32 -2.14
N LYS A 20 -11.67 -6.09 -2.59
CA LYS A 20 -12.64 -5.18 -3.21
C LYS A 20 -12.57 -5.16 -4.74
N ALA A 21 -11.63 -5.89 -5.34
CA ALA A 21 -11.49 -5.92 -6.79
C ALA A 21 -12.71 -6.57 -7.42
N THR A 22 -13.29 -5.89 -8.41
CA THR A 22 -14.42 -6.42 -9.20
C THR A 22 -13.94 -7.15 -10.45
N ALA A 23 -12.64 -7.04 -10.77
CA ALA A 23 -11.99 -7.70 -11.90
C ALA A 23 -10.57 -8.13 -11.57
N ASN A 24 -10.13 -9.27 -12.09
CA ASN A 24 -8.77 -9.79 -11.88
C ASN A 24 -7.68 -8.80 -12.29
N ALA A 25 -7.91 -8.01 -13.35
CA ALA A 25 -6.96 -6.98 -13.79
C ALA A 25 -6.65 -5.94 -12.71
N GLN A 26 -7.61 -5.59 -11.84
CA GLN A 26 -7.37 -4.65 -10.74
C GLN A 26 -6.48 -5.25 -9.66
N ALA A 27 -6.65 -6.54 -9.36
CA ALA A 27 -5.81 -7.25 -8.41
C ALA A 27 -4.37 -7.37 -8.91
N ILE A 28 -4.18 -7.68 -10.20
CA ILE A 28 -2.86 -7.74 -10.84
C ILE A 28 -2.19 -6.36 -10.82
N ALA A 29 -2.88 -5.30 -11.27
CA ALA A 29 -2.34 -3.94 -11.24
C ALA A 29 -2.00 -3.49 -9.80
N SER A 30 -2.79 -3.90 -8.81
CA SER A 30 -2.48 -3.66 -7.40
C SER A 30 -1.24 -4.42 -6.92
N PHE A 31 -1.00 -5.63 -7.44
CA PHE A 31 0.17 -6.43 -7.09
C PHE A 31 1.46 -5.83 -7.68
N ASP A 32 1.42 -5.41 -8.95
CA ASP A 32 2.55 -4.75 -9.60
C ASP A 32 2.94 -3.47 -8.85
N ARG A 33 1.94 -2.66 -8.47
CA ARG A 33 2.17 -1.45 -7.68
C ARG A 33 2.72 -1.74 -6.30
N LEU A 34 2.30 -2.84 -5.66
CA LEU A 34 2.86 -3.27 -4.37
C LEU A 34 4.35 -3.57 -4.50
N ILE A 35 4.76 -4.31 -5.54
CA ILE A 35 6.18 -4.64 -5.77
C ILE A 35 6.99 -3.36 -5.96
N GLU A 36 6.53 -2.47 -6.83
CA GLU A 36 7.20 -1.20 -7.12
C GLU A 36 7.41 -0.37 -5.83
N LEU A 37 6.36 -0.23 -5.02
CA LEU A 37 6.45 0.49 -3.75
C LEU A 37 7.37 -0.20 -2.74
N LYS A 38 7.35 -1.55 -2.66
CA LYS A 38 8.24 -2.28 -1.75
C LYS A 38 9.71 -2.08 -2.11
N ILE A 39 10.05 -2.13 -3.40
CA ILE A 39 11.41 -1.85 -3.88
C ILE A 39 11.82 -0.43 -3.48
N GLN A 40 10.98 0.58 -3.78
CA GLN A 40 11.24 1.96 -3.38
C GLN A 40 11.44 2.11 -1.87
N ILE A 41 10.60 1.49 -1.04
CA ILE A 41 10.72 1.58 0.43
C ILE A 41 12.06 0.98 0.91
N VAL A 42 12.49 -0.14 0.34
CA VAL A 42 13.74 -0.80 0.73
C VAL A 42 14.95 0.05 0.32
N ASP A 43 14.95 0.55 -0.91
CA ASP A 43 16.10 1.22 -1.51
C ASP A 43 16.25 2.69 -1.12
N THR A 44 15.20 3.34 -0.58
CA THR A 44 15.26 4.76 -0.22
C THR A 44 16.07 5.04 1.04
N SER A 45 16.55 6.27 1.22
CA SER A 45 17.11 6.73 2.50
C SER A 45 16.01 7.12 3.49
N GLU A 46 16.34 7.25 4.78
CA GLU A 46 15.35 7.65 5.78
C GLU A 46 14.73 9.03 5.51
N ASP A 47 15.51 9.96 4.95
CA ASP A 47 15.09 11.33 4.64
C ASP A 47 14.03 11.41 3.51
N GLN A 48 13.86 10.33 2.74
CA GLN A 48 12.93 10.26 1.61
C GLN A 48 11.67 9.43 1.94
N LEU A 49 11.56 8.89 3.16
CA LEU A 49 10.44 8.03 3.54
C LEU A 49 9.09 8.75 3.53
N ASP A 50 9.08 10.06 3.79
CA ASP A 50 7.84 10.84 3.78
C ASP A 50 7.25 10.95 2.37
N GLU A 51 8.08 11.14 1.33
CA GLU A 51 7.63 11.14 -0.06
C GLU A 51 7.02 9.79 -0.46
N ILE A 52 7.65 8.69 -0.03
CA ILE A 52 7.13 7.34 -0.29
C ILE A 52 5.84 7.10 0.49
N SER A 53 5.74 7.60 1.72
CA SER A 53 4.52 7.53 2.52
C SER A 53 3.35 8.22 1.81
N GLU A 54 3.57 9.37 1.20
CA GLU A 54 2.57 10.06 0.39
C GLU A 54 2.14 9.22 -0.83
N LYS A 55 3.08 8.60 -1.53
CA LYS A 55 2.77 7.70 -2.66
C LYS A 55 1.92 6.50 -2.22
N VAL A 56 2.23 5.90 -1.06
CA VAL A 56 1.45 4.80 -0.47
C VAL A 56 0.03 5.26 -0.12
N ASN A 57 -0.11 6.44 0.49
CA ASN A 57 -1.41 7.00 0.89
C ASN A 57 -2.26 7.39 -0.33
N SER A 58 -1.66 8.00 -1.34
CA SER A 58 -2.33 8.31 -2.60
C SER A 58 -2.83 7.04 -3.29
N TRP A 59 -2.01 5.98 -3.31
CA TRP A 59 -2.41 4.68 -3.84
C TRP A 59 -3.57 4.05 -3.05
N ALA A 60 -3.61 4.18 -1.72
CA ALA A 60 -4.75 3.71 -0.92
C ALA A 60 -6.08 4.33 -1.38
N GLY A 61 -6.06 5.62 -1.74
CA GLY A 61 -7.22 6.37 -2.23
C GLY A 61 -7.63 6.09 -3.67
N SER A 62 -6.80 5.38 -4.46
CA SER A 62 -7.16 5.01 -5.83
C SER A 62 -8.13 3.83 -5.88
N ASN A 63 -8.90 3.66 -6.95
CA ASN A 63 -9.83 2.53 -7.09
C ASN A 63 -9.09 1.20 -7.31
N PRO A 64 -9.44 0.09 -6.62
CA PRO A 64 -10.38 -0.01 -5.50
C PRO A 64 -9.89 0.71 -4.23
N ILE A 65 -10.77 1.44 -3.53
CA ILE A 65 -10.36 2.28 -2.39
C ILE A 65 -10.11 1.43 -1.13
N ALA A 66 -8.92 1.57 -0.55
CA ALA A 66 -8.58 1.06 0.78
C ALA A 66 -8.71 2.21 1.80
N THR A 67 -9.80 2.23 2.57
CA THR A 67 -10.05 3.34 3.50
C THR A 67 -9.14 3.23 4.72
N GLU A 68 -8.88 4.34 5.40
CA GLU A 68 -8.06 4.31 6.62
C GLU A 68 -8.69 3.41 7.70
N LYS A 69 -10.02 3.34 7.76
CA LYS A 69 -10.73 2.42 8.65
C LYS A 69 -10.37 0.97 8.37
N ASP A 70 -10.45 0.54 7.11
CA ASP A 70 -10.09 -0.84 6.69
C ASP A 70 -8.63 -1.15 7.02
N ILE A 71 -7.74 -0.19 6.75
CA ILE A 71 -6.29 -0.33 6.99
C ILE A 71 -6.02 -0.52 8.49
N GLN A 72 -6.65 0.29 9.34
CA GLN A 72 -6.48 0.20 10.80
C GLN A 72 -7.04 -1.10 11.37
N GLU A 73 -8.15 -1.62 10.84
CA GLU A 73 -8.72 -2.91 11.27
C GLU A 73 -7.78 -4.08 10.99
N LEU A 74 -7.09 -4.07 9.84
CA LEU A 74 -6.11 -5.09 9.46
C LEU A 74 -4.75 -4.90 10.13
N PHE A 75 -4.35 -3.67 10.47
CA PHE A 75 -3.09 -3.40 11.16
C PHE A 75 -3.04 -3.94 12.59
N LYS A 76 -4.21 -4.06 13.25
CA LYS A 76 -4.35 -4.57 14.61
C LYS A 76 -4.27 -6.09 14.72
N LYS A 77 -4.41 -6.80 13.58
CA LYS A 77 -4.27 -8.25 13.48
C LYS A 77 -2.82 -8.63 13.23
#